data_AF-A0A2G6NI12-F1
#
_entry.id   AF-A0A2G6NI12-F1
#
_cell.length_a   1.000
_cell.length_b   1.000
_cell.length_c   1.000
_cell.angle_alpha   90.00
_cell.angle_beta   90.00
_cell.angle_gamma   90.00
#
_symmetry.space_group_name_H-M   'P 1'
#
loop_
_entity.id
_entity.type
_entity.pdbx_description
1 polymer ?
#
loop_
_entity_poly.entity_id
_entity_poly.type
_entity_poly.pdbx_seq_one_letter_code
_entity_poly.pdbx_strand_id
1 'polypeptide(L)'
;MKNHAFRGCSSLTRVTIPGSVTDIGQHAFQDCSSLTRVTIPGSVTDIGRCSFEYCSSLTRITIPDSVTSIHDWVFAGCSSLPSVTIPGSVTSIAHHAFNGCSSLTRALFLGDAPGEFDSDVFRNCADNFTVFHRPGKTGFETICSMYPCALMTTQAGIDVLLLTE
;
A
#
# COMPACT_ATOMS: atom_id res chain seq x y z
N MET A 1 -8.25 12.42 10.73
CA MET A 1 -7.68 11.93 12.02
C MET A 1 -6.35 12.63 12.25
N LYS A 2 -5.96 12.89 13.51
CA LYS A 2 -4.76 13.70 13.82
C LYS A 2 -3.46 12.92 13.63
N ASN A 3 -2.36 13.65 13.47
CA ASN A 3 -1.00 13.09 13.45
C ASN A 3 -0.72 12.31 14.74
N HIS A 4 0.07 11.24 14.64
CA HIS A 4 0.50 10.39 15.76
C HIS A 4 -0.63 9.77 16.61
N ALA A 5 -1.89 9.75 16.13
CA ALA A 5 -3.06 9.39 16.94
C ALA A 5 -2.95 8.06 17.69
N PHE A 6 -2.31 7.06 17.09
CA PHE A 6 -2.06 5.71 17.64
C PHE A 6 -0.58 5.32 17.53
N ARG A 7 0.34 6.28 17.42
CA ARG A 7 1.76 5.98 17.29
C ARG A 7 2.24 5.12 18.46
N GLY A 8 2.90 4.00 18.16
CA GLY A 8 3.46 3.09 19.15
C GLY A 8 2.43 2.28 19.93
N CYS A 9 1.15 2.24 19.50
CA CYS A 9 0.14 1.40 20.11
C CYS A 9 0.39 -0.09 19.79
N SER A 10 1.40 -0.68 20.43
CA SER A 10 1.89 -2.04 20.16
C SER A 10 0.92 -3.16 20.51
N SER A 11 -0.16 -2.88 21.26
CA SER A 11 -1.25 -3.84 21.53
C SER A 11 -2.43 -3.71 20.55
N LEU A 12 -2.44 -2.70 19.67
CA LEU A 12 -3.52 -2.48 18.71
C LEU A 12 -3.44 -3.53 17.61
N THR A 13 -4.44 -4.41 17.52
CA THR A 13 -4.42 -5.52 16.55
C THR A 13 -5.27 -5.29 15.31
N ARG A 14 -6.34 -4.49 15.44
CA ARG A 14 -7.30 -4.18 14.38
C ARG A 14 -7.84 -2.77 14.53
N VAL A 15 -8.08 -2.09 13.42
CA VAL A 15 -8.69 -0.77 13.38
C VAL A 15 -9.76 -0.71 12.28
N THR A 16 -10.92 -0.16 12.62
CA THR A 16 -11.91 0.29 11.64
C THR A 16 -11.98 1.80 11.72
N ILE A 17 -11.56 2.47 10.64
CA ILE A 17 -11.59 3.93 10.57
C ILE A 17 -13.03 4.38 10.28
N PRO A 18 -13.60 5.33 11.05
CA PRO A 18 -14.96 5.81 10.82
C PRO A 18 -15.12 6.46 9.44
N GLY A 19 -16.27 6.27 8.80
CA GLY A 19 -16.57 6.85 7.48
C GLY A 19 -16.70 8.38 7.45
N SER A 20 -16.60 9.06 8.60
CA SER A 20 -16.48 10.51 8.68
C SER A 20 -15.04 11.02 8.53
N VAL A 21 -14.06 10.11 8.49
CA VAL A 21 -12.64 10.46 8.35
C VAL A 21 -12.29 10.68 6.88
N THR A 22 -11.74 11.85 6.59
CA THR A 22 -11.23 12.25 5.27
C THR A 22 -9.71 12.05 5.13
N ASP A 23 -8.98 12.18 6.24
CA ASP A 23 -7.51 12.17 6.22
C ASP A 23 -6.96 11.27 7.33
N ILE A 24 -5.93 10.49 7.04
CA ILE A 24 -5.12 9.78 8.04
C ILE A 24 -3.86 10.60 8.28
N GLY A 25 -3.71 11.15 9.48
CA GLY A 25 -2.59 12.02 9.80
C GLY A 25 -1.22 11.35 9.72
N GLN A 26 -0.17 12.16 9.62
CA GLN A 26 1.22 11.73 9.61
C GLN A 26 1.53 10.86 10.84
N HIS A 27 2.24 9.75 10.64
CA HIS A 27 2.58 8.78 11.70
C HIS A 27 1.39 8.23 12.50
N ALA A 28 0.14 8.31 11.98
CA ALA A 28 -1.05 7.98 12.78
C ALA A 28 -1.02 6.59 13.41
N PHE A 29 -0.46 5.59 12.76
CA PHE A 29 -0.32 4.21 13.23
C PHE A 29 1.14 3.72 13.20
N GLN A 30 2.11 4.65 13.12
CA GLN A 30 3.53 4.27 13.13
C GLN A 30 3.86 3.40 14.36
N ASP A 31 4.69 2.37 14.20
CA ASP A 31 5.10 1.44 15.27
C ASP A 31 3.95 0.66 15.94
N CYS A 32 2.77 0.58 15.31
CA CYS A 32 1.71 -0.34 15.75
C CYS A 32 2.06 -1.79 15.36
N SER A 33 3.09 -2.36 15.99
CA SER A 33 3.73 -3.61 15.58
C SER A 33 2.81 -4.84 15.58
N SER A 34 1.73 -4.85 16.38
CA SER A 34 0.72 -5.92 16.42
C SER A 34 -0.47 -5.69 15.48
N LEU A 35 -0.52 -4.57 14.75
CA LEU A 35 -1.65 -4.23 13.88
C LEU A 35 -1.68 -5.17 12.68
N THR A 36 -2.71 -6.01 12.62
CA THR A 36 -2.86 -7.05 11.60
C THR A 36 -3.77 -6.64 10.45
N ARG A 37 -4.75 -5.78 10.72
CA ARG A 37 -5.77 -5.35 9.76
C ARG A 37 -6.21 -3.91 10.03
N VAL A 38 -6.33 -3.14 8.95
CA VAL A 38 -6.93 -1.80 8.95
C VAL A 38 -8.02 -1.73 7.89
N THR A 39 -9.22 -1.33 8.29
CA THR A 39 -10.30 -1.01 7.35
C THR A 39 -10.33 0.51 7.15
N ILE A 40 -9.93 0.95 5.96
CA ILE A 40 -9.95 2.36 5.54
C ILE A 40 -11.22 2.59 4.71
N PRO A 41 -12.12 3.50 5.12
CA PRO A 41 -13.33 3.80 4.37
C PRO A 41 -13.02 4.60 3.10
N GLY A 42 -13.90 4.50 2.10
CA GLY A 42 -13.81 5.28 0.85
C GLY A 42 -14.00 6.79 1.00
N SER A 43 -14.24 7.29 2.22
CA SER A 43 -14.21 8.72 2.53
C SER A 43 -12.80 9.28 2.66
N VAL A 44 -11.79 8.42 2.88
CA VAL A 44 -10.39 8.84 3.08
C VAL A 44 -9.77 9.19 1.74
N THR A 45 -9.40 10.45 1.57
CA THR A 45 -8.72 10.99 0.37
C THR A 45 -7.21 11.11 0.56
N ASP A 46 -6.74 11.21 1.81
CA ASP A 46 -5.32 11.39 2.12
C ASP A 46 -4.80 10.42 3.18
N ILE A 47 -3.61 9.87 2.94
CA ILE A 47 -2.87 9.01 3.86
C ILE A 47 -1.49 9.64 4.07
N GLY A 48 -1.31 10.26 5.23
CA GLY A 48 -0.13 11.03 5.55
C GLY A 48 1.16 10.21 5.64
N ARG A 49 2.29 10.90 5.46
CA ARG A 49 3.64 10.31 5.53
C ARG A 49 3.83 9.43 6.78
N CYS A 50 4.49 8.29 6.59
CA CYS A 50 4.79 7.29 7.63
C CYS A 50 3.56 6.77 8.41
N SER A 51 2.33 6.90 7.91
CA SER A 51 1.13 6.62 8.72
C SER A 51 1.04 5.17 9.19
N PHE A 52 1.58 4.20 8.47
CA PHE A 52 1.61 2.78 8.85
C PHE A 52 3.05 2.23 8.91
N GLU A 53 4.04 3.10 9.04
CA GLU A 53 5.44 2.69 9.13
C GLU A 53 5.66 1.75 10.34
N TYR A 54 6.42 0.67 10.14
CA TYR A 54 6.70 -0.39 11.12
C TYR A 54 5.46 -1.05 11.73
N CYS A 55 4.32 -1.07 11.02
CA CYS A 55 3.22 -2.00 11.31
C CYS A 55 3.58 -3.43 10.89
N SER A 56 4.59 -4.02 11.55
CA SER A 56 5.25 -5.27 11.13
C SER A 56 4.32 -6.48 10.99
N SER A 57 3.21 -6.53 11.74
CA SER A 57 2.22 -7.62 11.66
C SER A 57 1.10 -7.38 10.64
N LEU A 58 1.13 -6.27 9.89
CA LEU A 58 0.06 -5.91 8.96
C LEU A 58 0.05 -6.89 7.80
N THR A 59 -1.03 -7.67 7.71
CA THR A 59 -1.20 -8.70 6.66
C THR A 59 -2.22 -8.30 5.61
N ARG A 60 -3.09 -7.34 5.93
CA ARG A 60 -4.17 -6.88 5.05
C ARG A 60 -4.38 -5.38 5.18
N ILE A 61 -4.37 -4.70 4.04
CA ILE A 61 -4.76 -3.31 3.92
C ILE A 61 -5.39 -3.05 2.54
N THR A 62 -6.46 -2.27 2.55
CA THR A 62 -7.13 -1.79 1.33
C THR A 62 -6.88 -0.28 1.22
N ILE A 63 -6.24 0.14 0.15
CA ILE A 63 -6.14 1.55 -0.22
C ILE A 63 -7.44 1.89 -0.95
N PRO A 64 -8.22 2.88 -0.49
CA PRO A 64 -9.50 3.19 -1.13
C PRO A 64 -9.31 3.94 -2.46
N ASP A 65 -10.27 3.78 -3.38
CA ASP A 65 -10.28 4.44 -4.71
C ASP A 65 -10.34 5.98 -4.65
N SER A 66 -10.57 6.55 -3.46
CA SER A 66 -10.54 7.99 -3.20
C SER A 66 -9.13 8.55 -2.99
N VAL A 67 -8.12 7.70 -2.79
CA VAL A 67 -6.72 8.11 -2.60
C VAL A 67 -6.05 8.32 -3.95
N THR A 68 -5.40 9.48 -4.12
CA THR A 68 -4.67 9.83 -5.35
C THR A 68 -3.15 9.72 -5.20
N SER A 69 -2.64 9.75 -3.96
CA SER A 69 -1.20 9.75 -3.68
C SER A 69 -0.86 8.84 -2.50
N ILE A 70 0.24 8.09 -2.61
CA ILE A 70 0.82 7.34 -1.50
C ILE A 70 2.11 8.05 -1.09
N HIS A 71 2.09 8.69 0.08
CA HIS A 71 3.22 9.48 0.60
C HIS A 71 4.43 8.63 1.01
N ASP A 72 5.51 9.32 1.37
CA ASP A 72 6.76 8.67 1.69
C ASP A 72 6.62 7.76 2.93
N TRP A 73 7.28 6.60 2.88
CA TRP A 73 7.32 5.61 3.96
C TRP A 73 5.95 5.15 4.51
N VAL A 74 4.81 5.40 3.83
CA VAL A 74 3.47 5.12 4.37
C VAL A 74 3.34 3.69 4.91
N PHE A 75 3.85 2.70 4.19
CA PHE A 75 3.84 1.28 4.58
C PHE A 75 5.25 0.72 4.82
N ALA A 76 6.27 1.57 5.00
CA ALA A 76 7.62 1.10 5.20
C ALA A 76 7.71 0.17 6.42
N GLY A 77 8.42 -0.95 6.30
CA GLY A 77 8.58 -1.94 7.37
C GLY A 77 7.33 -2.76 7.70
N CYS A 78 6.28 -2.74 6.87
CA CYS A 78 5.15 -3.68 6.96
C CYS A 78 5.58 -5.09 6.52
N SER A 79 6.46 -5.72 7.28
CA SER A 79 7.19 -6.94 6.90
C SER A 79 6.32 -8.18 6.72
N SER A 80 5.09 -8.19 7.22
CA SER A 80 4.13 -9.30 7.03
C SER A 80 3.14 -9.11 5.88
N LEU A 81 3.19 -7.98 5.15
CA LEU A 81 2.25 -7.70 4.06
C LEU A 81 2.61 -8.53 2.82
N PRO A 82 1.77 -9.50 2.39
CA PRO A 82 2.13 -10.42 1.31
C PRO A 82 1.92 -9.82 -0.09
N SER A 83 0.97 -8.90 -0.20
CA SER A 83 0.49 -8.28 -1.43
C SER A 83 -0.12 -6.92 -1.16
N VAL A 84 -0.03 -6.01 -2.12
CA VAL A 84 -0.77 -4.75 -2.12
C VAL A 84 -1.52 -4.55 -3.44
N THR A 85 -2.73 -3.99 -3.36
CA THR A 85 -3.47 -3.52 -4.53
C THR A 85 -3.44 -2.00 -4.54
N ILE A 86 -2.97 -1.42 -5.64
CA ILE A 86 -2.90 0.01 -5.91
C ILE A 86 -4.10 0.39 -6.77
N PRO A 87 -5.05 1.20 -6.24
CA PRO A 87 -6.20 1.69 -6.97
C PRO A 87 -5.85 2.44 -8.25
N GLY A 88 -6.78 2.46 -9.20
CA GLY A 88 -6.56 3.18 -10.46
C GLY A 88 -6.57 4.70 -10.33
N SER A 89 -6.99 5.22 -9.17
CA SER A 89 -6.95 6.64 -8.81
C SER A 89 -5.56 7.13 -8.41
N VAL A 90 -4.62 6.24 -8.07
CA VAL A 90 -3.29 6.61 -7.58
C VAL A 90 -2.41 7.07 -8.74
N THR A 91 -2.03 8.34 -8.73
CA THR A 91 -1.20 8.97 -9.76
C THR A 91 0.23 9.25 -9.30
N SER A 92 0.52 9.17 -7.99
CA SER A 92 1.85 9.37 -7.41
C SER A 92 2.13 8.39 -6.26
N ILE A 93 3.32 7.79 -6.25
CA ILE A 93 3.83 6.95 -5.15
C ILE A 93 5.23 7.44 -4.79
N ALA A 94 5.36 7.99 -3.59
CA ALA A 94 6.57 8.65 -3.11
C ALA A 94 7.63 7.67 -2.58
N HIS A 95 8.78 8.21 -2.21
CA HIS A 95 9.98 7.46 -1.84
C HIS A 95 9.71 6.46 -0.72
N HIS A 96 10.25 5.25 -0.87
CA HIS A 96 10.21 4.21 0.16
C HIS A 96 8.81 3.83 0.68
N ALA A 97 7.73 4.13 -0.05
CA ALA A 97 6.36 3.90 0.40
C ALA A 97 6.11 2.47 0.91
N PHE A 98 6.77 1.46 0.33
CA PHE A 98 6.73 0.05 0.74
C PHE A 98 8.11 -0.52 1.09
N ASN A 99 9.08 0.33 1.45
CA ASN A 99 10.43 -0.11 1.76
C ASN A 99 10.44 -1.14 2.90
N GLY A 100 11.18 -2.24 2.76
CA GLY A 100 11.32 -3.23 3.83
C GLY A 100 10.07 -4.07 4.09
N CYS A 101 9.08 -4.05 3.19
CA CYS A 101 7.98 -5.01 3.21
C CYS A 101 8.49 -6.39 2.75
N SER A 102 9.27 -7.07 3.59
CA SER A 102 10.04 -8.26 3.21
C SER A 102 9.21 -9.47 2.79
N SER A 103 7.92 -9.54 3.15
CA SER A 103 6.99 -10.57 2.66
C SER A 103 6.23 -10.16 1.39
N LEU A 104 6.40 -8.93 0.92
CA LEU A 104 5.67 -8.41 -0.22
C LEU A 104 6.23 -9.04 -1.49
N THR A 105 5.46 -9.95 -2.06
CA THR A 105 5.81 -10.67 -3.30
C THR A 105 5.17 -10.03 -4.52
N ARG A 106 4.18 -9.14 -4.31
CA ARG A 106 3.37 -8.62 -5.41
C ARG A 106 2.75 -7.26 -5.11
N ALA A 107 2.74 -6.40 -6.13
CA ALA A 107 1.94 -5.18 -6.15
C ALA A 107 1.06 -5.17 -7.40
N LEU A 108 -0.26 -5.12 -7.24
CA LEU A 108 -1.20 -5.06 -8.36
C LEU A 108 -1.65 -3.62 -8.61
N PHE A 109 -1.41 -3.11 -9.81
CA PHE A 109 -1.92 -1.81 -10.25
C PHE A 109 -3.22 -1.98 -11.04
N LEU A 110 -4.28 -1.31 -10.59
CA LEU A 110 -5.59 -1.31 -11.25
C LEU A 110 -5.73 -0.20 -12.31
N GLY A 111 -4.88 0.83 -12.25
CA GLY A 111 -4.80 1.95 -13.18
C GLY A 111 -3.59 1.91 -14.11
N ASP A 112 -3.34 3.03 -14.78
CA ASP A 112 -2.06 3.29 -15.45
C ASP A 112 -0.95 3.42 -14.41
N ALA A 113 0.31 3.32 -14.85
CA ALA A 113 1.44 3.55 -13.98
C ALA A 113 1.40 5.00 -13.44
N PRO A 114 1.68 5.22 -12.15
CA PRO A 114 1.84 6.56 -11.58
C PRO A 114 2.86 7.38 -12.38
N GLY A 115 2.54 8.65 -12.65
CA GLY A 115 3.45 9.57 -13.34
C GLY A 115 4.66 9.96 -12.48
N GLU A 116 4.51 9.87 -11.16
CA GLU A 116 5.58 10.00 -10.17
C GLU A 116 5.73 8.67 -9.44
N PHE A 117 6.87 8.00 -9.66
CA PHE A 117 7.18 6.72 -9.05
C PHE A 117 8.68 6.60 -8.81
N ASP A 118 9.06 6.45 -7.55
CA ASP A 118 10.46 6.40 -7.14
C ASP A 118 11.07 4.98 -7.23
N SER A 119 12.38 4.89 -7.51
CA SER A 119 13.07 3.61 -7.63
C SER A 119 13.20 2.84 -6.33
N ASP A 120 13.00 3.47 -5.17
CA ASP A 120 13.07 2.82 -3.86
C ASP A 120 11.69 2.51 -3.26
N VAL A 121 10.59 2.70 -4.00
CA VAL A 121 9.22 2.41 -3.54
C VAL A 121 9.10 1.01 -2.93
N PHE A 122 9.61 -0.01 -3.61
CA PHE A 122 9.60 -1.42 -3.19
C PHE A 122 10.99 -1.93 -2.80
N ARG A 123 11.92 -1.06 -2.43
CA ARG A 123 13.27 -1.46 -1.96
C ARG A 123 13.16 -2.40 -0.77
N ASN A 124 13.99 -3.46 -0.73
CA ASN A 124 13.98 -4.47 0.34
C ASN A 124 12.64 -5.23 0.50
N CYS A 125 11.85 -5.34 -0.57
CA CYS A 125 10.75 -6.32 -0.65
C CYS A 125 11.31 -7.73 -0.90
N ALA A 126 10.42 -8.73 -0.98
CA ALA A 126 10.83 -10.11 -1.21
C ALA A 126 11.65 -10.28 -2.50
N ASP A 127 12.61 -11.21 -2.52
CA ASP A 127 13.47 -11.46 -3.69
C ASP A 127 12.68 -11.85 -4.96
N ASN A 128 11.49 -12.41 -4.79
CA ASN A 128 10.56 -12.76 -5.87
C ASN A 128 9.46 -11.70 -6.12
N PHE A 129 9.67 -10.46 -5.67
CA PHE A 129 8.70 -9.38 -5.87
C PHE A 129 8.43 -9.12 -7.36
N THR A 130 7.15 -8.98 -7.71
CA THR A 130 6.70 -8.66 -9.08
C THR A 130 5.58 -7.62 -9.06
N VAL A 131 5.69 -6.63 -9.92
CA VAL A 131 4.62 -5.68 -10.23
C VAL A 131 3.66 -6.32 -11.23
N PHE A 132 2.38 -6.35 -10.89
CA PHE A 132 1.32 -6.81 -11.77
C PHE A 132 0.49 -5.63 -12.26
N HIS A 133 0.10 -5.66 -13.53
CA HIS A 133 -0.83 -4.67 -14.08
C HIS A 133 -1.85 -5.34 -15.01
N ARG A 134 -2.99 -4.68 -15.20
CA ARG A 134 -4.05 -5.15 -16.10
C ARG A 134 -3.65 -4.93 -17.58
N PRO A 135 -4.21 -5.73 -18.51
CA PRO A 135 -4.11 -5.45 -19.94
C PRO A 135 -4.63 -4.05 -20.28
N GLY A 136 -3.98 -3.38 -21.23
CA GLY A 136 -4.37 -2.05 -21.70
C GLY A 136 -3.95 -0.88 -20.82
N LYS A 137 -3.20 -1.12 -19.73
CA LYS A 137 -2.62 -0.06 -18.89
C LYS A 137 -1.29 0.42 -19.45
N THR A 138 -1.02 1.71 -19.29
CA THR A 138 0.11 2.44 -19.88
C THR A 138 1.13 2.91 -18.82
N GLY A 139 2.31 3.34 -19.26
CA GLY A 139 3.36 3.94 -18.40
C GLY A 139 4.22 2.94 -17.61
N PHE A 140 4.01 1.63 -17.76
CA PHE A 140 4.76 0.63 -16.99
C PHE A 140 6.22 0.46 -17.45
N GLU A 141 6.64 0.98 -18.60
CA GLU A 141 8.02 0.84 -19.11
C GLU A 141 9.07 1.29 -18.08
N THR A 142 8.85 2.43 -17.42
CA THR A 142 9.75 2.95 -16.37
C THR A 142 9.70 2.09 -15.12
N ILE A 143 8.51 1.69 -14.66
CA ILE A 143 8.39 0.84 -13.47
C ILE A 143 9.07 -0.51 -13.71
N CYS A 144 8.91 -1.08 -14.90
CA CYS A 144 9.44 -2.39 -15.26
C CYS A 144 10.95 -2.40 -15.51
N SER A 145 11.59 -1.23 -15.63
CA SER A 145 13.06 -1.13 -15.63
C SER A 145 13.64 -1.21 -14.21
N MET A 146 12.83 -0.92 -13.18
CA MET A 146 13.22 -0.94 -11.77
C MET A 146 12.80 -2.24 -11.06
N TYR A 147 11.64 -2.79 -11.44
CA TYR A 147 11.04 -3.97 -10.81
C TYR A 147 10.52 -4.96 -11.87
N PRO A 148 10.59 -6.28 -11.66
CA PRO A 148 9.97 -7.24 -12.57
C PRO A 148 8.48 -6.95 -12.74
N CYS A 149 7.98 -6.98 -13.98
CA CYS A 149 6.57 -6.78 -14.27
C CYS A 149 5.93 -7.98 -14.96
N ALA A 150 4.64 -8.19 -14.68
CA ALA A 150 3.82 -9.19 -15.36
C ALA A 150 2.40 -8.68 -15.62
N LEU A 151 1.83 -9.11 -16.75
CA LEU A 151 0.41 -8.91 -17.02
C LEU A 151 -0.42 -9.88 -16.19
N MET A 152 -1.49 -9.37 -15.59
CA MET A 152 -2.46 -10.21 -14.90
C MET A 152 -3.70 -10.41 -15.76
N THR A 153 -3.81 -11.60 -16.34
CA THR A 153 -4.76 -11.90 -17.43
C THR A 153 -6.02 -12.64 -16.99
N THR A 154 -6.08 -13.13 -15.74
CA THR A 154 -7.24 -13.87 -15.23
C THR A 154 -7.98 -13.10 -14.13
N GLN A 155 -9.30 -13.03 -14.26
CA GLN A 155 -10.16 -12.47 -13.21
C GLN A 155 -10.03 -13.26 -11.91
N ALA A 156 -9.86 -14.59 -11.98
CA ALA A 156 -9.55 -15.41 -10.81
C ALA A 156 -8.22 -15.02 -10.12
N GLY A 157 -7.21 -14.60 -10.87
CA GLY A 157 -5.95 -14.08 -10.31
C GLY A 157 -6.14 -12.70 -9.64
N ILE A 158 -7.00 -11.86 -10.21
CA ILE A 158 -7.44 -10.57 -9.63
C ILE A 158 -8.26 -10.81 -8.35
N ASP A 159 -9.19 -11.75 -8.38
CA ASP A 159 -10.08 -12.05 -7.27
C ASP A 159 -9.33 -12.69 -6.11
N VAL A 160 -8.32 -13.55 -6.33
CA VAL A 160 -7.44 -14.02 -5.23
C VAL A 160 -6.68 -12.88 -4.55
N LEU A 161 -6.46 -11.76 -5.24
CA LEU A 161 -5.81 -10.57 -4.69
C LEU A 161 -6.79 -9.61 -4.00
N LEU A 162 -8.06 -9.62 -4.41
CA LEU A 162 -9.13 -8.79 -3.85
C LEU A 162 -9.93 -9.52 -2.74
N LEU A 163 -9.98 -10.85 -2.74
CA LEU A 163 -10.76 -11.71 -1.82
C LEU A 163 -9.99 -12.05 -0.55
N THR A 164 -9.45 -11.02 0.09
CA THR A 164 -9.11 -11.10 1.52
C THR A 164 -10.06 -10.26 2.35
N GLU A 165 -11.37 -10.37 2.07
CA GLU A 165 -12.43 -9.97 3.01
C GLU A 165 -12.33 -10.74 4.34
#